data_AF-A0A382KSD1-F1
#
_entry.id   AF-A0A382KSD1-F1
#
_cell.length_a   1.000
_cell.length_b   1.000
_cell.length_c   1.000
_cell.angle_alpha   90.00
_cell.angle_beta   90.00
_cell.angle_gamma   90.00
#
_symmetry.space_group_name_H-M   'P 1'
#
loop_
_entity.id
_entity.type
_entity.pdbx_description
1 polymer ?
#
loop_
_entity_poly.entity_id
_entity_poly.type
_entity_poly.pdbx_seq_one_letter_code
_entity_poly.pdbx_strand_id
1 'polypeptide(L)'
;MKKIYLLSLLFLTFCSNVEEKSLNPVTVKQFKEFINATGYETDAERYGWSIVQLNVYDYKIVDGATWLRPDGDNLSIDSLPVTQVSYKDAVEYCKWADVSLPTYEQYWKLVSSDERLIVSDNKYPISPVEEVNIIGNVWDITEPINSDQVRLAGGSLFCSIDTCHGTQEDRELYVDKETGNIHIGFSVLSE
;
A
#
# COMPACT_ATOMS: atom_id res chain seq x y z
N MET A 1 -31.29 -58.54 31.61
CA MET A 1 -30.22 -58.00 30.72
C MET A 1 -30.85 -56.96 29.78
N LYS A 2 -30.75 -55.66 30.10
CA LYS A 2 -31.24 -54.57 29.23
C LYS A 2 -30.07 -54.05 28.39
N LYS A 3 -30.15 -54.18 27.06
CA LYS A 3 -29.18 -53.58 26.12
C LYS A 3 -29.55 -52.11 25.94
N ILE A 4 -28.64 -51.22 26.32
CA ILE A 4 -28.72 -49.78 26.05
C ILE A 4 -27.98 -49.54 24.73
N TYR A 5 -28.68 -49.03 23.73
CA TYR A 5 -28.07 -48.58 22.47
C TYR A 5 -27.71 -47.09 22.62
N LEU A 6 -26.41 -46.80 22.56
CA LEU A 6 -25.89 -45.45 22.60
C LEU A 6 -25.98 -44.86 21.19
N LEU A 7 -26.90 -43.93 20.96
CA LEU A 7 -26.99 -43.16 19.71
C LEU A 7 -25.88 -42.10 19.74
N SER A 8 -24.83 -42.28 18.94
CA SER A 8 -23.80 -41.26 18.73
C SER A 8 -24.33 -40.19 17.78
N LEU A 9 -24.68 -39.01 18.30
CA LEU A 9 -24.86 -37.80 17.48
C LEU A 9 -23.49 -37.36 16.96
N LEU A 10 -23.23 -37.53 15.66
CA LEU A 10 -22.15 -36.84 14.98
C LEU A 10 -22.54 -35.37 14.80
N PHE A 11 -21.90 -34.48 15.56
CA PHE A 11 -21.89 -33.05 15.26
C PHE A 11 -20.95 -32.83 14.07
N LEU A 12 -21.53 -32.58 12.89
CA LEU A 12 -20.79 -32.04 11.75
C LEU A 12 -20.53 -30.56 12.03
N THR A 13 -19.34 -30.25 12.57
CA THR A 13 -18.83 -28.88 12.63
C THR A 13 -18.50 -28.44 11.20
N PHE A 14 -19.37 -27.62 10.63
CA PHE A 14 -19.08 -26.89 9.39
C PHE A 14 -18.08 -25.78 9.74
N CYS A 15 -16.78 -26.08 9.72
CA CYS A 15 -15.75 -25.04 9.67
C CYS A 15 -15.77 -24.46 8.26
N SER A 16 -16.57 -23.43 8.03
CA SER A 16 -16.29 -22.48 6.96
C SER A 16 -14.99 -21.77 7.35
N ASN A 17 -13.88 -22.15 6.71
CA ASN A 17 -12.68 -21.33 6.69
C ASN A 17 -13.09 -20.01 6.03
N VAL A 18 -13.31 -18.96 6.83
CA VAL A 18 -13.38 -17.60 6.30
C VAL A 18 -11.93 -17.24 6.02
N GLU A 19 -11.54 -17.22 4.74
CA GLU A 19 -10.25 -16.65 4.33
C GLU A 19 -10.22 -15.20 4.82
N GLU A 20 -9.27 -14.93 5.72
CA GLU A 20 -9.11 -13.63 6.35
C GLU A 20 -8.32 -12.76 5.38
N LYS A 21 -9.01 -11.83 4.72
CA LYS A 21 -8.38 -10.87 3.81
C LYS A 21 -7.19 -10.21 4.49
N SER A 22 -6.06 -10.15 3.80
CA SER A 22 -4.86 -9.47 4.27
C SER A 22 -4.55 -8.26 3.39
N LEU A 23 -3.76 -7.34 3.94
CA LEU A 23 -3.28 -6.16 3.22
C LEU A 23 -1.80 -6.33 2.91
N ASN A 24 -1.44 -6.19 1.63
CA ASN A 24 -0.09 -6.48 1.15
C ASN A 24 0.48 -5.29 0.38
N PRO A 25 1.51 -4.60 0.90
CA PRO A 25 2.20 -3.55 0.16
C PRO A 25 2.83 -4.10 -1.11
N VAL A 26 2.62 -3.42 -2.24
CA VAL A 26 3.20 -3.84 -3.51
C VAL A 26 4.67 -3.47 -3.56
N THR A 27 5.51 -4.46 -3.81
CA THR A 27 6.96 -4.27 -3.92
C THR A 27 7.38 -3.80 -5.31
N VAL A 28 8.56 -3.19 -5.40
CA VAL A 28 9.23 -2.88 -6.68
C VAL A 28 9.37 -4.13 -7.54
N LYS A 29 9.63 -5.30 -6.94
CA LYS A 29 9.71 -6.58 -7.67
C LYS A 29 8.38 -6.95 -8.33
N GLN A 30 7.29 -6.96 -7.57
CA GLN A 30 5.96 -7.28 -8.10
C GLN A 30 5.52 -6.28 -9.16
N PHE A 31 5.77 -4.99 -8.94
CA PHE A 31 5.46 -3.97 -9.93
C PHE A 31 6.31 -4.13 -11.20
N LYS A 32 7.59 -4.50 -11.09
CA LYS A 32 8.43 -4.85 -12.24
C LYS A 32 7.88 -6.04 -13.03
N GLU A 33 7.30 -7.05 -12.38
CA GLU A 33 6.63 -8.17 -13.04
C GLU A 33 5.43 -7.69 -13.86
N PHE A 34 4.60 -6.80 -13.30
CA PHE A 34 3.50 -6.13 -14.01
C PHE A 34 4.00 -5.37 -15.25
N ILE A 35 5.00 -4.51 -15.11
CA ILE A 35 5.55 -3.71 -16.21
C ILE A 35 6.12 -4.62 -17.30
N ASN A 36 6.88 -5.65 -16.94
CA ASN A 36 7.45 -6.60 -17.90
C ASN A 36 6.39 -7.41 -18.65
N ALA A 37 5.29 -7.77 -17.99
CA ALA A 37 4.22 -8.56 -18.59
C ALA A 37 3.33 -7.75 -19.55
N THR A 38 3.15 -6.46 -19.26
CA THR A 38 2.16 -5.61 -19.94
C THR A 38 2.78 -4.57 -20.88
N GLY A 39 4.03 -4.19 -20.66
CA GLY A 39 4.64 -3.02 -21.29
C GLY A 39 3.98 -1.71 -20.86
N TYR A 40 3.29 -1.69 -19.71
CA TYR A 40 2.65 -0.49 -19.17
C TYR A 40 3.68 0.61 -18.88
N GLU A 41 3.28 1.86 -19.13
CA GLU A 41 4.08 3.06 -18.87
C GLU A 41 3.34 3.92 -17.84
N THR A 42 3.98 4.15 -16.69
CA THR A 42 3.35 4.86 -15.58
C THR A 42 3.09 6.32 -15.90
N ASP A 43 2.23 6.99 -15.13
CA ASP A 43 2.02 8.43 -15.29
C ASP A 43 3.35 9.21 -15.14
N ALA A 44 4.19 8.87 -14.16
CA ALA A 44 5.50 9.50 -13.96
C ALA A 44 6.45 9.30 -15.17
N GLU A 45 6.44 8.13 -15.79
CA GLU A 45 7.22 7.85 -17.01
C GLU A 45 6.70 8.68 -18.20
N ARG A 46 5.37 8.71 -18.40
CA ARG A 46 4.73 9.49 -19.47
C ARG A 46 4.95 10.99 -19.33
N TYR A 47 4.96 11.51 -18.10
CA TYR A 47 5.28 12.91 -17.83
C TYR A 47 6.77 13.21 -17.94
N GLY A 48 7.63 12.21 -17.69
CA GLY A 48 9.08 12.36 -17.66
C GLY A 48 9.59 13.03 -16.38
N TRP A 49 8.74 13.23 -15.38
CA TRP A 49 9.06 13.81 -14.08
C TRP A 49 8.12 13.29 -13.00
N SER A 50 8.53 13.40 -11.74
CA SER A 50 7.64 13.16 -10.59
C SER A 50 8.03 14.03 -9.39
N ILE A 51 7.21 13.98 -8.33
CA ILE A 51 7.43 14.73 -7.09
C ILE A 51 8.38 13.95 -6.18
N VAL A 52 9.48 14.58 -5.79
CA VAL A 52 10.41 14.08 -4.77
C VAL A 52 10.29 14.97 -3.53
N GLN A 53 9.60 14.46 -2.51
CA GLN A 53 9.49 15.12 -1.23
C GLN A 53 10.80 15.00 -0.44
N LEU A 54 11.24 16.09 0.20
CA LEU A 54 12.45 16.15 1.01
C LEU A 54 12.15 16.06 2.51
N ASN A 55 10.99 16.60 2.90
CA ASN A 55 10.42 16.57 4.23
C ASN A 55 8.92 16.94 4.15
N VAL A 56 8.21 17.03 5.27
CA VAL A 56 6.76 17.33 5.29
C VAL A 56 6.36 18.69 4.70
N TYR A 57 7.31 19.62 4.51
CA TYR A 57 7.09 20.98 4.02
C TYR A 57 7.63 21.23 2.61
N ASP A 58 8.70 20.52 2.21
CA ASP A 58 9.46 20.81 1.01
C ASP A 58 9.45 19.65 0.01
N TYR A 59 9.29 19.99 -1.27
CA TYR A 59 9.40 19.03 -2.37
C TYR A 59 10.11 19.65 -3.59
N LYS A 60 10.54 18.78 -4.50
CA LYS A 60 11.07 19.13 -5.82
C LYS A 60 10.30 18.38 -6.89
N ILE A 61 10.19 19.01 -8.06
CA ILE A 61 9.87 18.30 -9.30
C ILE A 61 11.20 17.81 -9.88
N VAL A 62 11.31 16.51 -10.11
CA VAL A 62 12.55 15.88 -10.56
C VAL A 62 12.30 15.16 -11.88
N ASP A 63 13.02 15.57 -12.91
CA ASP A 63 13.03 14.90 -14.22
C ASP A 63 13.60 13.50 -14.07
N GLY A 64 12.96 12.52 -14.74
CA GLY A 64 13.38 11.13 -14.69
C GLY A 64 13.08 10.40 -13.38
N ALA A 65 12.42 11.04 -12.40
CA ALA A 65 11.93 10.36 -11.21
C ALA A 65 10.76 9.42 -11.58
N THR A 66 10.97 8.11 -11.38
CA THR A 66 10.00 7.05 -11.71
C THR A 66 9.97 5.98 -10.63
N TRP A 67 9.08 5.01 -10.72
CA TRP A 67 9.01 3.88 -9.77
C TRP A 67 10.33 3.08 -9.68
N LEU A 68 11.09 3.03 -10.77
CA LEU A 68 12.39 2.33 -10.83
C LEU A 68 13.55 3.24 -10.42
N ARG A 69 13.43 4.56 -10.56
CA ARG A 69 14.38 5.56 -10.03
C ARG A 69 13.64 6.62 -9.20
N PRO A 70 13.27 6.33 -7.94
CA PRO A 70 12.34 7.17 -7.19
C PRO A 70 12.84 8.59 -6.93
N ASP A 71 14.15 8.79 -6.89
CA ASP A 71 14.79 10.11 -6.73
C ASP A 71 15.30 10.70 -8.06
N GLY A 72 15.07 10.02 -9.19
CA GLY A 72 15.57 10.37 -10.52
C GLY A 72 16.93 9.77 -10.87
N ASP A 73 17.73 9.39 -9.88
CA ASP A 73 19.14 9.03 -10.08
C ASP A 73 19.41 7.55 -9.76
N ASN A 74 18.95 7.09 -8.60
CA ASN A 74 19.28 5.80 -8.02
C ASN A 74 18.18 4.76 -8.29
N LEU A 75 18.60 3.56 -8.68
CA LEU A 75 17.67 2.45 -8.87
C LEU A 75 17.05 2.04 -7.53
N SER A 76 15.73 1.81 -7.54
CA SER A 76 15.03 1.23 -6.39
C SER A 76 15.44 -0.24 -6.18
N ILE A 77 15.15 -0.75 -4.98
CA ILE A 77 15.48 -2.12 -4.57
C ILE A 77 14.20 -2.95 -4.59
N ASP A 78 14.30 -4.17 -5.10
CA ASP A 78 13.18 -5.08 -5.34
C ASP A 78 12.27 -5.32 -4.12
N SER A 79 12.79 -5.28 -2.89
CA SER A 79 12.04 -5.53 -1.66
C SER A 79 11.38 -4.30 -1.04
N LEU A 80 11.68 -3.09 -1.55
CA LEU A 80 11.04 -1.85 -1.10
C LEU A 80 9.60 -1.77 -1.63
N PRO A 81 8.71 -1.03 -0.95
CA PRO A 81 7.43 -0.69 -1.54
C PRO A 81 7.66 0.10 -2.83
N VAL A 82 6.83 -0.15 -3.85
CA VAL A 82 6.84 0.67 -5.05
C VAL A 82 6.31 2.07 -4.71
N THR A 83 7.00 3.11 -5.19
CA THR A 83 6.58 4.51 -5.06
C THR A 83 6.65 5.22 -6.40
N GLN A 84 6.41 6.53 -6.46
CA GLN A 84 6.29 7.28 -7.72
C GLN A 84 5.24 6.70 -8.66
N VAL A 85 4.17 6.14 -8.09
CA VAL A 85 3.02 5.59 -8.79
C VAL A 85 1.78 6.41 -8.47
N SER A 86 0.93 6.61 -9.46
CA SER A 86 -0.36 7.27 -9.30
C SER A 86 -1.46 6.27 -8.91
N TYR A 87 -2.65 6.79 -8.59
CA TYR A 87 -3.84 5.94 -8.44
C TYR A 87 -4.17 5.17 -9.72
N LYS A 88 -3.99 5.78 -10.91
CA LYS A 88 -4.23 5.09 -12.18
C LYS A 88 -3.26 3.93 -12.38
N ASP A 89 -1.99 4.12 -12.06
CA ASP A 89 -0.98 3.07 -12.13
C ASP A 89 -1.36 1.89 -11.20
N ALA A 90 -1.79 2.21 -9.97
CA ALA A 90 -2.23 1.21 -9.00
C ALA A 90 -3.48 0.43 -9.47
N VAL A 91 -4.44 1.11 -10.12
CA VAL A 91 -5.63 0.45 -10.70
C VAL A 91 -5.27 -0.49 -11.85
N GLU A 92 -4.36 -0.11 -12.74
CA GLU A 92 -3.92 -0.97 -13.83
C GLU A 92 -3.13 -2.19 -13.32
N TYR A 93 -2.31 -2.01 -12.28
CA TYR A 93 -1.70 -3.13 -11.57
C TYR A 93 -2.76 -4.08 -11.00
N CYS A 94 -3.75 -3.55 -10.28
CA CYS A 94 -4.83 -4.34 -9.67
C CYS A 94 -5.60 -5.16 -10.72
N LYS A 95 -5.91 -4.57 -11.88
CA LYS A 95 -6.57 -5.27 -12.99
C LYS A 95 -5.73 -6.42 -13.54
N TRP A 96 -4.42 -6.21 -13.67
CA TRP A 96 -3.51 -7.25 -14.17
C TRP A 96 -3.34 -8.40 -13.18
N ALA A 97 -3.21 -8.09 -11.88
CA ALA A 97 -2.97 -9.06 -10.82
C ALA A 97 -4.25 -9.74 -10.29
N ASP A 98 -5.44 -9.34 -10.77
CA ASP A 98 -6.74 -9.78 -10.27
C ASP A 98 -6.91 -9.54 -8.75
N VAL A 99 -6.52 -8.34 -8.30
CA VAL A 99 -6.62 -7.87 -6.92
C VAL A 99 -7.34 -6.52 -6.86
N SER A 100 -7.54 -5.98 -5.65
CA SER A 100 -8.21 -4.69 -5.45
C SER A 100 -7.49 -3.80 -4.44
N LEU A 101 -7.63 -2.49 -4.61
CA LEU A 101 -7.24 -1.52 -3.58
C LEU A 101 -8.21 -1.63 -2.39
N PRO A 102 -7.73 -1.44 -1.14
CA PRO A 102 -8.61 -1.34 0.01
C PRO A 102 -9.40 -0.04 -0.03
N THR A 103 -10.63 -0.05 0.51
CA THR A 103 -11.24 1.20 0.98
C THR A 103 -10.45 1.74 2.17
N TYR A 104 -10.61 3.04 2.47
CA TYR A 104 -9.97 3.64 3.65
C TYR A 104 -10.31 2.89 4.96
N GLU A 105 -11.57 2.48 5.14
CA GLU A 105 -12.00 1.70 6.32
C GLU A 105 -11.37 0.30 6.35
N GLN A 106 -11.30 -0.37 5.19
CA GLN A 106 -10.66 -1.68 5.09
C GLN A 106 -9.18 -1.60 5.44
N TYR A 107 -8.47 -0.57 4.96
CA TYR A 107 -7.07 -0.34 5.27
C TYR A 107 -6.85 -0.35 6.79
N TRP A 108 -7.52 0.54 7.53
CA TRP A 108 -7.32 0.69 8.97
C TRP A 108 -7.72 -0.54 9.79
N LYS A 109 -8.78 -1.23 9.35
CA LYS A 109 -9.18 -2.49 9.97
C LYS A 109 -8.09 -3.56 9.84
N LEU A 110 -7.50 -3.70 8.65
CA LEU A 110 -6.56 -4.78 8.34
C LEU A 110 -5.17 -4.53 8.93
N VAL A 111 -4.68 -3.29 8.94
CA VAL A 111 -3.36 -2.97 9.51
C VAL A 111 -3.34 -3.01 11.04
N SER A 112 -4.50 -3.02 11.71
CA SER A 112 -4.58 -3.00 13.18
C SER A 112 -3.93 -4.21 13.87
N SER A 113 -3.70 -5.30 13.13
CA SER A 113 -3.01 -6.50 13.61
C SER A 113 -1.51 -6.52 13.33
N ASP A 114 -0.98 -5.54 12.60
CA ASP A 114 0.45 -5.43 12.31
C ASP A 114 1.18 -4.77 13.49
N GLU A 115 1.95 -5.56 14.24
CA GLU A 115 2.72 -5.12 15.41
C GLU A 115 4.18 -4.78 15.10
N ARG A 116 4.58 -4.80 13.81
CA ARG A 116 5.97 -4.52 13.39
C ARG A 116 6.34 -3.06 13.62
N LEU A 117 7.64 -2.77 13.49
CA LEU A 117 8.19 -1.42 13.63
C LEU A 117 7.55 -0.45 12.64
N ILE A 118 6.94 0.63 13.16
CA ILE A 118 6.46 1.76 12.35
C ILE A 118 7.64 2.65 11.97
N VAL A 119 7.85 2.85 10.66
CA VAL A 119 8.84 3.78 10.13
C VAL A 119 8.21 5.17 10.03
N SER A 120 8.61 6.07 10.93
CA SER A 120 8.09 7.44 11.02
C SER A 120 9.14 8.40 11.59
N ASP A 121 8.80 9.68 11.73
CA ASP A 121 9.63 10.73 12.33
C ASP A 121 11.03 10.89 11.69
N ASN A 122 11.21 10.49 10.43
CA ASN A 122 12.51 10.42 9.75
C ASN A 122 13.57 9.58 10.50
N LYS A 123 13.16 8.63 11.33
CA LYS A 123 14.09 7.78 12.11
C LYS A 123 14.80 6.74 11.23
N TYR A 124 14.11 6.27 10.20
CA TYR A 124 14.59 5.25 9.28
C TYR A 124 14.22 5.64 7.84
N PRO A 125 15.00 5.22 6.83
CA PRO A 125 14.60 5.36 5.44
C PRO A 125 13.41 4.43 5.12
N ILE A 126 12.86 4.58 3.91
CA ILE A 126 11.91 3.60 3.37
C ILE A 126 12.55 2.21 3.45
N SER A 127 11.84 1.28 4.09
CA SER A 127 12.34 -0.04 4.46
C SER A 127 11.59 -1.15 3.72
N PRO A 128 12.17 -2.36 3.60
CA PRO A 128 11.54 -3.49 2.94
C PRO A 128 10.17 -3.84 3.55
N VAL A 129 9.20 -4.20 2.70
CA VAL A 129 7.79 -4.39 3.10
C VAL A 129 7.58 -5.49 4.16
N GLU A 130 8.48 -6.46 4.22
CA GLU A 130 8.44 -7.58 5.18
C GLU A 130 8.99 -7.20 6.56
N GLU A 131 9.80 -6.15 6.65
CA GLU A 131 10.55 -5.81 7.86
C GLU A 131 9.83 -4.80 8.76
N VAL A 132 8.91 -4.02 8.20
CA VAL A 132 8.29 -2.87 8.86
C VAL A 132 6.78 -2.88 8.70
N ASN A 133 6.12 -2.12 9.55
CA ASN A 133 4.66 -1.96 9.53
C ASN A 133 4.20 -1.32 8.21
N ILE A 134 2.98 -1.64 7.78
CA ILE A 134 2.32 -0.96 6.67
C ILE A 134 2.03 0.51 7.03
N ILE A 135 1.65 0.79 8.29
CA ILE A 135 1.56 2.15 8.83
C ILE A 135 2.96 2.79 8.90
N GLY A 136 3.05 4.05 8.49
CA GLY A 136 4.33 4.72 8.30
C GLY A 136 4.94 4.30 6.97
N ASN A 137 6.27 4.18 6.90
CA ASN A 137 7.02 3.82 5.70
C ASN A 137 6.68 4.69 4.47
N VAL A 138 5.61 4.37 3.74
CA VAL A 138 5.05 5.16 2.64
C VAL A 138 3.53 5.27 2.79
N TRP A 139 2.94 6.35 2.30
CA TRP A 139 1.47 6.47 2.22
C TRP A 139 0.91 5.42 1.26
N ASP A 140 -0.28 4.91 1.56
CA ASP A 140 -1.01 4.02 0.67
C ASP A 140 -2.21 4.69 0.01
N ILE A 141 -2.30 4.49 -1.31
CA ILE A 141 -3.45 4.83 -2.15
C ILE A 141 -4.64 3.94 -1.77
N THR A 142 -5.79 4.55 -1.50
CA THR A 142 -7.04 3.83 -1.21
C THR A 142 -8.07 4.00 -2.34
N GLU A 143 -9.10 3.15 -2.36
CA GLU A 143 -10.22 3.31 -3.28
C GLU A 143 -10.98 4.63 -3.01
N PRO A 144 -11.15 5.52 -4.00
CA PRO A 144 -11.80 6.80 -3.82
C PRO A 144 -13.33 6.67 -3.70
N ILE A 145 -13.92 7.36 -2.74
CA ILE A 145 -15.38 7.40 -2.57
C ILE A 145 -15.94 8.66 -3.26
N ASN A 146 -16.52 8.48 -4.45
CA ASN A 146 -17.26 9.52 -5.20
C ASN A 146 -16.50 10.87 -5.34
N SER A 147 -15.18 10.81 -5.56
CA SER A 147 -14.32 11.98 -5.66
C SER A 147 -13.33 11.86 -6.81
N ASP A 148 -12.94 13.01 -7.35
CA ASP A 148 -11.80 13.13 -8.27
C ASP A 148 -10.46 13.05 -7.54
N GLN A 149 -10.48 13.08 -6.21
CA GLN A 149 -9.32 12.93 -5.35
C GLN A 149 -9.31 11.57 -4.65
N VAL A 150 -8.12 11.16 -4.27
CA VAL A 150 -7.83 9.89 -3.59
C VAL A 150 -7.39 10.18 -2.17
N ARG A 151 -8.06 9.57 -1.19
CA ARG A 151 -7.65 9.66 0.21
C ARG A 151 -6.47 8.72 0.43
N LEU A 152 -5.40 9.22 1.06
CA LEU A 152 -4.25 8.40 1.44
C LEU A 152 -4.41 7.88 2.87
N ALA A 153 -3.86 6.70 3.15
CA ALA A 153 -3.87 6.09 4.48
C ALA A 153 -2.46 5.72 4.96
N GLY A 154 -2.30 5.51 6.27
CA GLY A 154 -1.08 4.96 6.89
C GLY A 154 -0.02 5.96 7.32
N GLY A 155 0.12 7.09 6.64
CA GLY A 155 1.26 7.99 6.86
C GLY A 155 2.51 7.50 6.14
N SER A 156 3.63 8.21 6.32
CA SER A 156 4.92 7.80 5.74
C SER A 156 6.05 8.06 6.72
N LEU A 157 7.29 7.71 6.33
CA LEU A 157 8.51 8.02 7.08
C LEU A 157 8.62 9.49 7.51
N PHE A 158 8.04 10.42 6.73
CA PHE A 158 8.09 11.86 7.03
C PHE A 158 7.15 12.26 8.16
N CYS A 159 6.12 11.46 8.46
CA CYS A 159 5.10 11.84 9.42
C CYS A 159 5.51 11.63 10.86
N SER A 160 5.09 12.57 11.69
CA SER A 160 5.11 12.51 13.15
C SER A 160 3.81 13.05 13.72
N ILE A 161 3.58 12.82 15.02
CA ILE A 161 2.44 13.38 15.77
C ILE A 161 2.40 14.91 15.69
N ASP A 162 3.57 15.55 15.61
CA ASP A 162 3.75 17.01 15.57
C ASP A 162 3.70 17.61 14.16
N THR A 163 3.64 16.79 13.10
CA THR A 163 3.71 17.23 11.71
C THR A 163 2.48 16.81 10.89
N CYS A 164 2.62 15.87 9.94
CA CYS A 164 1.50 15.44 9.12
C CYS A 164 0.51 14.53 9.85
N HIS A 165 0.82 14.09 11.08
CA HIS A 165 -0.08 13.27 11.92
C HIS A 165 -0.64 12.07 11.15
N GLY A 166 0.17 11.51 10.24
CA GLY A 166 -0.31 10.63 9.17
C GLY A 166 -0.65 9.22 9.61
N THR A 167 -0.13 8.80 10.76
CA THR A 167 -0.28 7.44 11.29
C THR A 167 -1.53 7.25 12.15
N GLN A 168 -2.50 8.17 12.07
CA GLN A 168 -3.79 8.07 12.76
C GLN A 168 -4.94 7.94 11.74
N GLU A 169 -5.96 7.16 12.10
CA GLU A 169 -7.11 6.88 11.25
C GLU A 169 -7.94 8.12 10.91
N ASP A 170 -8.01 9.11 11.80
CA ASP A 170 -8.76 10.33 11.60
C ASP A 170 -8.07 11.30 10.62
N ARG A 171 -6.85 11.01 10.18
CA ARG A 171 -6.14 11.87 9.24
C ARG A 171 -6.83 11.92 7.87
N GLU A 172 -7.06 13.14 7.41
CA GLU A 172 -7.56 13.42 6.06
C GLU A 172 -6.47 14.07 5.20
N LEU A 173 -5.96 13.31 4.23
CA LEU A 173 -5.03 13.77 3.21
C LEU A 173 -5.48 13.22 1.86
N TYR A 174 -5.50 14.09 0.86
CA TYR A 174 -5.98 13.76 -0.49
C TYR A 174 -4.96 14.15 -1.54
N VAL A 175 -4.85 13.34 -2.59
CA VAL A 175 -4.05 13.59 -3.80
C VAL A 175 -4.91 13.48 -5.05
N ASP A 176 -4.43 14.00 -6.17
CA ASP A 176 -5.04 13.73 -7.47
C ASP A 176 -4.76 12.28 -7.92
N LYS A 177 -5.37 11.88 -9.04
CA LYS A 177 -5.33 10.50 -9.53
C LYS A 177 -4.12 10.19 -10.42
N GLU A 178 -3.34 11.19 -10.80
CA GLU A 178 -2.36 11.11 -11.90
C GLU A 178 -0.92 11.37 -11.45
N THR A 179 -0.70 11.85 -10.23
CA THR A 179 0.63 12.22 -9.76
C THR A 179 1.19 11.23 -8.74
N GLY A 180 2.43 10.80 -8.96
CA GLY A 180 3.22 10.00 -8.01
C GLY A 180 4.04 10.87 -7.05
N ASN A 181 4.50 10.26 -5.95
CA ASN A 181 5.47 10.87 -5.03
C ASN A 181 6.42 9.80 -4.48
N ILE A 182 7.64 10.20 -4.11
CA ILE A 182 8.70 9.29 -3.61
C ILE A 182 8.30 8.46 -2.39
N HIS A 183 7.29 8.90 -1.63
CA HIS A 183 6.81 8.24 -0.41
C HIS A 183 5.29 7.95 -0.47
N ILE A 184 4.72 7.83 -1.68
CA ILE A 184 3.35 7.34 -1.91
C ILE A 184 3.47 6.06 -2.74
N GLY A 185 2.92 4.97 -2.20
CA GLY A 185 2.78 3.67 -2.83
C GLY A 185 1.34 3.17 -2.70
N PHE A 186 1.16 1.85 -2.73
CA PHE A 186 -0.14 1.23 -2.49
C PHE A 186 0.00 -0.21 -1.98
N SER A 187 -1.02 -0.61 -1.24
CA SER A 187 -1.25 -1.99 -0.82
C SER A 187 -2.49 -2.56 -1.48
N VAL A 188 -2.51 -3.87 -1.67
CA VAL A 188 -3.65 -4.59 -2.27
C VAL A 188 -4.25 -5.59 -1.30
N LEU A 189 -5.55 -5.83 -1.46
CA LEU A 189 -6.25 -6.90 -0.77
C LEU A 189 -5.90 -8.23 -1.44
N SER A 190 -5.44 -9.20 -0.66
CA SER A 190 -5.39 -10.61 -1.07
C SER A 190 -6.28 -11.46 -0.17
N GLU A 191 -6.68 -12.61 -0.68
CA GLU A 191 -7.19 -13.74 0.12
C GLU A 191 -6.06 -14.34 0.98
#